data_AF-A0A524HMP9-F1
#
_entry.id   AF-A0A524HMP9-F1
#
_cell.length_a   1.000
_cell.length_b   1.000
_cell.length_c   1.000
_cell.angle_alpha   90.00
_cell.angle_beta   90.00
_cell.angle_gamma   90.00
#
_symmetry.space_group_name_H-M   'P 1'
#
loop_
_entity.id
_entity.type
_entity.pdbx_description
1 polymer ?
#
loop_
_entity_poly.entity_id
_entity_poly.type
_entity_poly.pdbx_seq_one_letter_code
_entity_poly.pdbx_strand_id
1 'polypeptide(L)'
;MNGPSESRSAGAHADQLVSDILKAAHGWAREAPEALRPYVRAVCIRLGEMIADQRNFFAPLPEPQEAERAEVLALVARQLASAASAEGVEQQLQILTEMELRSTSSWALEPGAQSEWTTTAIGFLEEASQTLPEGERPDPYWSDDVVAGVVASVRAVLGIDDLHARTETQYPGNRRAGEEAAELEVEEE
;
A
#
# COMPACT_ATOMS: atom_id res chain seq x y z
N MET A 1 18.89 -11.54 38.49
CA MET A 1 18.09 -10.37 38.11
C MET A 1 18.15 -10.28 36.59
N ASN A 2 17.12 -10.79 35.90
CA ASN A 2 17.07 -10.79 34.44
C ASN A 2 16.15 -9.64 34.03
N GLY A 3 16.71 -8.62 33.37
CA GLY A 3 15.96 -7.49 32.83
C GLY A 3 15.05 -7.91 31.67
N PRO A 4 13.98 -7.15 31.39
CA PRO A 4 12.96 -7.52 30.43
C PRO A 4 13.56 -7.55 29.03
N SER A 5 13.22 -8.60 28.29
CA SER A 5 13.53 -8.77 26.87
C SER A 5 13.27 -7.47 26.11
N GLU A 6 14.30 -6.93 25.48
CA GLU A 6 14.17 -5.81 24.53
C GLU A 6 13.13 -6.18 23.48
N SER A 7 11.91 -5.66 23.65
CA SER A 7 10.98 -5.40 22.56
C SER A 7 11.79 -4.72 21.45
N ARG A 8 11.85 -5.30 20.25
CA ARG A 8 12.37 -4.60 19.06
C ARG A 8 11.75 -3.20 19.07
N SER A 9 12.56 -2.15 19.15
CA SER A 9 12.04 -0.79 19.20
C SER A 9 11.17 -0.51 17.97
N ALA A 10 10.16 0.37 18.08
CA ALA A 10 9.32 0.76 16.96
C ALA A 10 10.14 1.16 15.71
N GLY A 11 11.31 1.77 15.92
CA GLY A 11 12.29 2.04 14.87
C GLY A 11 12.81 0.78 14.16
N ALA A 12 13.28 -0.22 14.91
CA ALA A 12 13.76 -1.47 14.31
C ALA A 12 12.67 -2.24 13.55
N HIS A 13 11.40 -2.11 13.98
CA HIS A 13 10.27 -2.68 13.25
C HIS A 13 9.99 -1.90 11.95
N ALA A 14 9.97 -0.56 12.02
CA ALA A 14 9.81 0.29 10.84
C ALA A 14 10.92 0.04 9.80
N ASP A 15 12.18 -0.06 10.22
CA ASP A 15 13.33 -0.33 9.35
C ASP A 15 13.16 -1.66 8.59
N GLN A 16 12.67 -2.70 9.27
CA GLN A 16 12.40 -4.01 8.66
C GLN A 16 11.29 -3.90 7.62
N LEU A 17 10.18 -3.24 7.94
CA LEU A 17 9.06 -3.04 7.01
C LEU A 17 9.49 -2.25 5.76
N VAL A 18 10.29 -1.19 5.94
CA VAL A 18 10.86 -0.41 4.83
C VAL A 18 11.74 -1.29 3.96
N SER A 19 12.64 -2.08 4.57
CA SER A 19 13.48 -3.03 3.84
C SER A 19 12.66 -4.04 3.03
N ASP A 20 11.56 -4.54 3.59
CA ASP A 20 10.70 -5.52 2.93
C ASP A 20 9.89 -4.89 1.77
N ILE A 21 9.40 -3.67 1.94
CA ILE A 21 8.75 -2.89 0.86
C ILE A 21 9.74 -2.61 -0.27
N LEU A 22 10.95 -2.15 0.04
CA LEU A 22 11.99 -1.92 -0.97
C LEU A 22 12.38 -3.21 -1.68
N LYS A 23 12.46 -4.33 -0.97
CA LYS A 23 12.71 -5.64 -1.58
C LYS A 23 11.58 -6.05 -2.53
N ALA A 24 10.32 -5.80 -2.17
CA ALA A 24 9.18 -6.01 -3.07
C ALA A 24 9.27 -5.10 -4.30
N ALA A 25 9.63 -3.83 -4.14
CA ALA A 25 9.84 -2.88 -5.23
C ALA A 25 10.87 -3.41 -6.25
N HIS A 26 11.98 -3.95 -5.75
CA HIS A 26 13.00 -4.58 -6.59
C HIS A 26 12.49 -5.84 -7.29
N GLY A 27 11.65 -6.64 -6.63
CA GLY A 27 11.00 -7.81 -7.21
C GLY A 27 10.18 -7.43 -8.45
N TRP A 28 9.22 -6.52 -8.27
CA TRP A 28 8.36 -6.04 -9.35
C TRP A 28 9.15 -5.36 -10.47
N ALA A 29 10.12 -4.52 -10.13
CA ALA A 29 10.94 -3.83 -11.12
C ALA A 29 11.80 -4.79 -11.96
N ARG A 30 12.17 -5.97 -11.46
CA ARG A 30 12.94 -6.95 -12.24
C ARG A 30 12.14 -7.56 -13.39
N GLU A 31 10.82 -7.61 -13.25
CA GLU A 31 9.90 -8.15 -14.26
C GLU A 31 9.56 -7.12 -15.35
N ALA A 32 9.87 -5.85 -15.10
CA ALA A 32 9.65 -4.76 -16.05
C ALA A 32 10.80 -4.62 -17.08
N PRO A 33 10.51 -4.06 -18.27
CA PRO A 33 11.53 -3.57 -19.20
C PRO A 33 12.55 -2.66 -18.49
N GLU A 34 13.82 -2.73 -18.90
CA GLU A 34 14.92 -2.05 -18.20
C GLU A 34 14.69 -0.53 -18.03
N ALA A 35 14.17 0.12 -19.07
CA ALA A 35 13.84 1.54 -19.06
C ALA A 35 12.70 1.91 -18.09
N LEU A 36 11.81 0.96 -17.75
CA LEU A 36 10.67 1.19 -16.85
C LEU A 36 10.96 0.84 -15.40
N ARG A 37 12.07 0.15 -15.10
CA ARG A 37 12.42 -0.25 -13.72
C ARG A 37 12.45 0.91 -12.71
N PRO A 38 12.99 2.11 -13.03
CA PRO A 38 12.94 3.25 -12.12
C PRO A 38 11.51 3.70 -11.81
N TYR A 39 10.61 3.64 -12.81
CA TYR A 39 9.22 4.03 -12.68
C TYR A 39 8.44 3.06 -11.77
N VAL A 40 8.65 1.75 -11.94
CA VAL A 40 8.04 0.72 -11.07
C VAL A 40 8.52 0.87 -9.63
N ARG A 41 9.82 1.13 -9.42
CA ARG A 41 10.36 1.37 -8.06
C ARG A 41 9.76 2.62 -7.43
N ALA A 42 9.66 3.72 -8.18
CA ALA A 42 9.03 4.95 -7.69
C ALA A 42 7.57 4.73 -7.27
N VAL A 43 6.78 4.02 -8.10
CA VAL A 43 5.40 3.64 -7.78
C VAL A 43 5.33 2.82 -6.50
N CYS A 44 6.21 1.84 -6.32
CA CYS A 44 6.21 1.01 -5.11
C CYS A 44 6.54 1.80 -3.84
N ILE A 45 7.53 2.70 -3.90
CA ILE A 45 7.87 3.57 -2.76
C ILE A 45 6.70 4.49 -2.44
N ARG A 46 6.10 5.14 -3.45
CA ARG A 46 5.01 6.10 -3.25
C ARG A 46 3.74 5.44 -2.71
N LEU A 47 3.35 4.30 -3.27
CA LEU A 47 2.21 3.53 -2.76
C LEU A 47 2.49 2.98 -1.35
N GLY A 48 3.73 2.57 -1.08
CA GLY A 48 4.19 2.21 0.26
C GLY A 48 3.97 3.32 1.29
N GLU A 49 4.43 4.52 0.97
CA GLU A 49 4.26 5.72 1.81
C GLU A 49 2.78 6.02 2.06
N MET A 50 1.97 6.06 1.00
CA MET A 50 0.55 6.39 1.08
C MET A 50 -0.26 5.37 1.87
N ILE A 51 -0.03 4.07 1.66
CA ILE A 51 -0.70 3.01 2.42
C ILE A 51 -0.29 3.06 3.90
N ALA A 52 0.97 3.37 4.20
CA ALA A 52 1.43 3.52 5.58
C ALA A 52 0.82 4.77 6.27
N ASP A 53 0.63 5.88 5.56
CA ASP A 53 0.01 7.09 6.11
C ASP A 53 -1.50 6.91 6.39
N GLN A 54 -2.15 6.05 5.61
CA GLN A 54 -3.57 5.69 5.71
C GLN A 54 -3.90 4.70 6.83
N ARG A 55 -3.60 5.10 8.06
CA ARG A 55 -3.79 4.31 9.29
C ARG A 55 -5.23 3.83 9.54
N ASN A 56 -6.23 4.52 9.00
CA ASN A 56 -7.65 4.18 9.20
C ASN A 56 -8.12 2.91 8.45
N PHE A 57 -7.28 2.34 7.58
CA PHE A 57 -7.61 1.13 6.82
C PHE A 57 -7.24 -0.17 7.53
N PHE A 58 -6.54 -0.07 8.65
CA PHE A 58 -6.20 -1.22 9.47
C PHE A 58 -7.32 -1.45 10.48
N ALA A 59 -7.67 -2.71 10.75
CA ALA A 59 -8.67 -3.00 11.77
C ALA A 59 -8.19 -2.41 13.12
N PRO A 60 -9.09 -1.79 13.90
CA PRO A 60 -8.71 -1.18 15.16
C PRO A 60 -8.11 -2.22 16.11
N LEU A 61 -7.03 -1.85 16.81
CA LEU A 61 -6.41 -2.65 17.86
C LEU A 61 -6.77 -2.08 19.23
N PRO A 62 -6.71 -2.89 20.31
CA PRO A 62 -6.77 -2.38 21.66
C PRO A 62 -5.58 -1.46 21.97
N GLU A 63 -5.82 -0.38 22.71
CA GLU A 63 -4.73 0.40 23.32
C GLU A 63 -3.93 -0.49 24.29
N PRO A 64 -2.58 -0.43 24.33
CA PRO A 64 -1.67 0.54 23.69
C PRO A 64 -1.15 0.14 22.29
N GLN A 65 -1.64 -0.96 21.71
CA GLN A 65 -1.12 -1.52 20.46
C GLN A 65 -1.45 -0.63 19.26
N GLU A 66 -2.59 0.07 19.30
CA GLU A 66 -2.97 1.05 18.30
C GLU A 66 -1.96 2.20 18.23
N ALA A 67 -1.57 2.76 19.38
CA ALA A 67 -0.57 3.81 19.45
C ALA A 67 0.81 3.37 18.93
N GLU A 68 1.25 2.16 19.30
CA GLU A 68 2.51 1.58 18.81
C GLU A 68 2.47 1.38 17.29
N ARG A 69 1.38 0.84 16.75
CA ARG A 69 1.18 0.68 15.31
C ARG A 69 1.20 2.02 14.59
N ALA A 70 0.51 3.02 15.12
CA ALA A 70 0.48 4.35 14.55
C ALA A 70 1.88 4.99 14.50
N GLU A 71 2.70 4.79 15.54
CA GLU A 71 4.10 5.23 15.58
C GLU A 71 4.95 4.53 14.53
N VAL A 72 4.87 3.20 14.42
CA VAL A 72 5.60 2.40 13.42
C VAL A 72 5.23 2.83 12.01
N LEU A 73 3.94 2.93 11.68
CA LEU A 73 3.48 3.31 10.35
C LEU A 73 3.91 4.74 9.97
N ALA A 74 3.87 5.67 10.93
CA ALA A 74 4.38 7.03 10.71
C ALA A 74 5.91 7.07 10.51
N LEU A 75 6.67 6.14 11.12
CA LEU A 75 8.10 5.99 10.83
C LEU A 75 8.33 5.40 9.44
N VAL A 76 7.58 4.36 9.05
CA VAL A 76 7.67 3.74 7.72
C VAL A 76 7.40 4.77 6.62
N ALA A 77 6.32 5.54 6.70
CA ALA A 77 6.00 6.56 5.70
C ALA A 77 7.13 7.59 5.55
N ARG A 78 7.65 8.12 6.67
CA ARG A 78 8.78 9.07 6.67
C ARG A 78 10.06 8.48 6.07
N GLN A 79 10.37 7.23 6.40
CA GLN A 79 11.57 6.58 5.90
C GLN A 79 11.47 6.28 4.41
N LEU A 80 10.32 5.79 3.91
CA LEU A 80 10.09 5.57 2.48
C LEU A 80 10.23 6.85 1.66
N ALA A 81 9.68 7.96 2.16
CA ALA A 81 9.85 9.27 1.51
C ALA A 81 11.33 9.67 1.37
N SER A 82 12.18 9.28 2.33
CA SER A 82 13.63 9.51 2.27
C SER A 82 14.42 8.48 1.46
N ALA A 83 13.87 7.28 1.25
CA ALA A 83 14.52 6.19 0.51
C ALA A 83 14.62 6.48 -1.00
N ALA A 84 13.76 7.37 -1.51
CA ALA A 84 13.77 7.91 -2.85
C ALA A 84 15.18 8.23 -3.38
N SER A 85 16.00 8.90 -2.57
CA SER A 85 17.34 9.31 -2.97
C SER A 85 18.37 8.19 -2.99
N ALA A 86 18.20 7.19 -2.12
CA ALA A 86 19.07 6.02 -2.14
C ALA A 86 18.80 5.14 -3.37
N GLU A 87 17.55 5.13 -3.86
CA GLU A 87 17.10 4.35 -5.01
C GLU A 87 17.37 5.01 -6.37
N GLY A 88 17.72 6.31 -6.37
CA GLY A 88 17.97 7.10 -7.57
C GLY A 88 16.71 7.32 -8.42
N VAL A 89 15.55 7.46 -7.76
CA VAL A 89 14.23 7.59 -8.41
C VAL A 89 13.56 8.93 -8.11
N GLU A 90 14.32 9.93 -7.67
CA GLU A 90 13.78 11.24 -7.25
C GLU A 90 13.03 11.95 -8.37
N GLN A 91 13.53 11.86 -9.61
CA GLN A 91 12.86 12.46 -10.76
C GLN A 91 11.50 11.82 -11.02
N GLN A 92 11.43 10.48 -10.98
CA GLN A 92 10.19 9.74 -11.16
C GLN A 92 9.17 10.07 -10.05
N LEU A 93 9.63 10.13 -8.80
CA LEU A 93 8.77 10.51 -7.68
C LEU A 93 8.29 11.96 -7.75
N GLN A 94 9.12 12.88 -8.25
CA GLN A 94 8.70 14.26 -8.49
C GLN A 94 7.58 14.31 -9.54
N ILE A 95 7.75 13.63 -10.67
CA ILE A 95 6.71 13.57 -11.72
C ILE A 95 5.41 12.98 -11.16
N LEU A 96 5.50 11.87 -10.42
CA LEU A 96 4.35 11.23 -9.81
C LEU A 96 3.65 12.16 -8.79
N THR A 97 4.42 12.87 -7.96
CA THR A 97 3.89 13.87 -7.01
C THR A 97 3.17 15.00 -7.74
N GLU A 98 3.73 15.49 -8.85
CA GLU A 98 3.08 16.52 -9.68
C GLU A 98 1.78 16.01 -10.30
N MET A 99 1.72 14.74 -10.71
CA MET A 99 0.49 14.12 -11.20
C MET A 99 -0.59 14.04 -10.11
N GLU A 100 -0.22 13.61 -8.90
CA GLU A 100 -1.13 13.55 -7.75
C GLU A 100 -1.69 14.93 -7.35
N LEU A 101 -0.84 15.97 -7.37
CA LEU A 101 -1.26 17.35 -7.10
C LEU A 101 -2.20 17.89 -8.17
N ARG A 102 -2.01 17.49 -9.44
CA ARG A 102 -2.90 17.87 -10.55
C ARG A 102 -4.22 17.10 -10.51
N SER A 103 -4.19 15.83 -10.13
CA SER A 103 -5.41 15.04 -10.01
C SER A 103 -6.26 15.56 -8.85
N THR A 104 -5.68 16.22 -7.83
CA THR A 104 -6.40 16.42 -6.57
C THR A 104 -5.79 17.32 -5.49
N SER A 105 -6.68 17.94 -4.70
CA SER A 105 -6.35 19.03 -3.78
C SER A 105 -5.99 18.67 -2.32
N SER A 106 -6.08 17.41 -1.86
CA SER A 106 -5.56 16.90 -0.55
C SER A 106 -6.14 15.51 -0.24
N TRP A 107 -5.32 14.50 0.06
CA TRP A 107 -5.78 13.10 0.21
C TRP A 107 -5.52 12.43 1.55
N ALA A 108 -5.12 13.16 2.57
CA ALA A 108 -4.80 12.53 3.85
C ALA A 108 -6.04 11.92 4.57
N LEU A 109 -7.28 12.26 4.17
CA LEU A 109 -8.47 11.98 4.98
C LEU A 109 -9.70 11.45 4.22
N GLU A 110 -9.69 11.35 2.88
CA GLU A 110 -10.89 10.99 2.11
C GLU A 110 -10.91 9.50 1.72
N PRO A 111 -12.04 8.77 1.93
CA PRO A 111 -12.17 7.35 1.62
C PRO A 111 -11.88 6.95 0.15
N GLY A 112 -11.93 7.89 -0.80
CA GLY A 112 -11.63 7.67 -2.22
C GLY A 112 -10.14 7.71 -2.61
N ALA A 113 -9.26 8.14 -1.70
CA ALA A 113 -7.86 8.47 -1.98
C ALA A 113 -7.09 7.35 -2.65
N GLN A 114 -7.32 6.12 -2.20
CA GLN A 114 -6.58 4.98 -2.70
C GLN A 114 -6.92 4.67 -4.16
N SER A 115 -8.19 4.78 -4.54
CA SER A 115 -8.60 4.55 -5.94
C SER A 115 -7.97 5.57 -6.86
N GLU A 116 -7.86 6.82 -6.41
CA GLU A 116 -7.27 7.90 -7.19
C GLU A 116 -5.75 7.79 -7.29
N TRP A 117 -5.06 7.38 -6.23
CA TRP A 117 -3.63 7.09 -6.31
C TRP A 117 -3.34 5.87 -7.17
N THR A 118 -4.17 4.83 -7.09
CA THR A 118 -4.06 3.64 -7.96
C THR A 118 -4.19 4.06 -9.42
N THR A 119 -5.20 4.87 -9.74
CA THR A 119 -5.43 5.41 -11.09
C THR A 119 -4.25 6.28 -11.54
N THR A 120 -3.73 7.14 -10.66
CA THR A 120 -2.60 8.02 -10.96
C THR A 120 -1.31 7.22 -11.21
N ALA A 121 -1.05 6.19 -10.41
CA ALA A 121 0.10 5.31 -10.58
C ALA A 121 0.02 4.50 -11.89
N ILE A 122 -1.18 4.01 -12.24
CA ILE A 122 -1.42 3.33 -13.53
C ILE A 122 -1.11 4.29 -14.68
N GLY A 123 -1.72 5.48 -14.68
CA GLY A 123 -1.49 6.48 -15.73
C GLY A 123 -0.02 6.90 -15.83
N PHE A 124 0.70 7.00 -14.71
CA PHE A 124 2.13 7.29 -14.71
C PHE A 124 2.96 6.19 -15.40
N LEU A 125 2.66 4.91 -15.14
CA LEU A 125 3.33 3.79 -15.80
C LEU A 125 2.94 3.67 -17.27
N GLU A 126 1.69 3.97 -17.61
CA GLU A 126 1.21 4.02 -18.99
C GLU A 126 1.95 5.10 -19.80
N GLU A 127 2.01 6.34 -19.27
CA GLU A 127 2.75 7.44 -19.88
C GLU A 127 4.23 7.08 -20.07
N ALA A 128 4.85 6.47 -19.05
CA ALA A 128 6.23 6.02 -19.13
C ALA A 128 6.43 4.95 -20.22
N SER A 129 5.53 3.97 -20.31
CA SER A 129 5.61 2.90 -21.30
C SER A 129 5.46 3.41 -22.74
N GLN A 130 4.65 4.45 -22.96
CA GLN A 130 4.46 5.05 -24.28
C GLN A 130 5.74 5.70 -24.84
N THR A 131 6.70 6.03 -23.98
CA THR A 131 8.01 6.55 -24.40
C THR A 131 8.89 5.49 -25.07
N LEU A 132 8.57 4.21 -24.91
CA LEU A 132 9.30 3.11 -25.52
C LEU A 132 8.89 2.90 -26.99
N PRO A 133 9.80 2.37 -27.84
CA PRO A 133 9.46 1.86 -29.16
C PRO A 133 8.34 0.82 -29.10
N GLU A 134 7.46 0.79 -30.10
CA GLU A 134 6.26 -0.07 -30.10
C GLU A 134 6.56 -1.56 -29.81
N GLY A 135 7.67 -2.08 -30.33
CA GLY A 135 8.09 -3.47 -30.10
C GLY A 135 8.70 -3.77 -28.72
N GLU A 136 8.95 -2.74 -27.91
CA GLU A 136 9.51 -2.83 -26.56
C GLU A 136 8.49 -2.45 -25.48
N ARG A 137 7.29 -2.02 -25.89
CA ARG A 137 6.21 -1.69 -24.96
C ARG A 137 5.71 -2.98 -24.27
N PRO A 138 5.45 -2.92 -22.96
CA PRO A 138 4.75 -4.00 -22.28
C PRO A 138 3.32 -4.14 -22.82
N ASP A 139 2.64 -5.21 -22.43
CA ASP A 139 1.27 -5.44 -22.83
C ASP A 139 0.30 -4.37 -22.28
N PRO A 140 -0.90 -4.20 -22.89
CA PRO A 140 -1.83 -3.13 -22.53
C PRO A 140 -2.39 -3.14 -21.10
N TYR A 141 -2.18 -4.21 -20.31
CA TYR A 141 -2.67 -4.32 -18.93
C TYR A 141 -1.54 -4.39 -17.90
N TRP A 142 -0.30 -4.31 -18.36
CA TRP A 142 0.88 -4.41 -17.52
C TRP A 142 0.92 -3.38 -16.38
N SER A 143 0.50 -2.15 -16.65
CA SER A 143 0.45 -1.08 -15.65
C SER A 143 -0.52 -1.41 -14.51
N ASP A 144 -1.71 -1.90 -14.83
CA ASP A 144 -2.71 -2.35 -13.88
C ASP A 144 -2.19 -3.52 -13.04
N ASP A 145 -1.61 -4.54 -13.69
CA ASP A 145 -1.09 -5.74 -13.03
C ASP A 145 0.05 -5.39 -12.07
N VAL A 146 0.98 -4.52 -12.49
CA VAL A 146 2.10 -4.06 -11.64
C VAL A 146 1.57 -3.28 -10.45
N VAL A 147 0.66 -2.31 -10.66
CA VAL A 147 0.13 -1.50 -9.57
C VAL A 147 -0.66 -2.36 -8.59
N ALA A 148 -1.52 -3.25 -9.07
CA ALA A 148 -2.28 -4.17 -8.23
C ALA A 148 -1.35 -5.09 -7.42
N GLY A 149 -0.32 -5.65 -8.06
CA GLY A 149 0.68 -6.50 -7.42
C GLY A 149 1.49 -5.76 -6.35
N VAL A 150 1.88 -4.52 -6.62
CA VAL A 150 2.57 -3.64 -5.67
C VAL A 150 1.67 -3.33 -4.46
N VAL A 151 0.41 -2.94 -4.67
CA VAL A 151 -0.54 -2.66 -3.58
C VAL A 151 -0.72 -3.89 -2.71
N ALA A 152 -0.94 -5.07 -3.31
CA ALA A 152 -1.08 -6.32 -2.57
C ALA A 152 0.20 -6.65 -1.77
N SER A 153 1.39 -6.46 -2.36
CA SER A 153 2.67 -6.73 -1.70
C SER A 153 2.90 -5.81 -0.49
N VAL A 154 2.65 -4.51 -0.64
CA VAL A 154 2.78 -3.53 0.45
C VAL A 154 1.80 -3.85 1.57
N ARG A 155 0.54 -4.16 1.24
CA ARG A 155 -0.49 -4.53 2.22
C ARG A 155 -0.10 -5.78 3.00
N ALA A 156 0.44 -6.80 2.32
CA ALA A 156 0.94 -8.01 2.96
C ALA A 156 2.11 -7.71 3.91
N VAL A 157 3.08 -6.87 3.49
CA VAL A 157 4.23 -6.49 4.32
C VAL A 157 3.79 -5.72 5.56
N LEU A 158 2.87 -4.77 5.41
CA LEU A 158 2.33 -3.99 6.54
C LEU A 158 1.35 -4.79 7.42
N GLY A 159 1.04 -6.04 7.06
CA GLY A 159 0.17 -6.92 7.82
C GLY A 159 -1.32 -6.60 7.70
N ILE A 160 -1.75 -5.89 6.65
CA ILE A 160 -3.17 -5.59 6.40
C ILE A 160 -3.95 -6.90 6.14
N ASP A 161 -3.39 -7.80 5.36
CA ASP A 161 -4.09 -9.03 4.94
C ASP A 161 -4.11 -10.09 6.05
N ASP A 162 -3.05 -10.17 6.86
CA ASP A 162 -2.96 -11.10 7.99
C ASP A 162 -3.93 -10.70 9.13
N LEU A 163 -4.29 -9.41 9.22
CA LEU A 163 -5.30 -8.90 10.14
C LEU A 163 -6.73 -9.07 9.59
N HIS A 164 -6.96 -8.85 8.29
CA HIS A 164 -8.24 -9.13 7.64
C HIS A 164 -8.59 -10.62 7.71
N ALA A 165 -7.64 -11.51 7.40
CA ALA A 165 -7.84 -12.96 7.46
C ALA A 165 -8.12 -13.44 8.90
N ARG A 166 -7.47 -12.86 9.92
CA ARG A 166 -7.76 -13.13 11.35
C ARG A 166 -9.13 -12.61 11.78
N THR A 167 -9.57 -11.47 11.24
CA THR A 167 -10.91 -10.91 11.50
C THR A 167 -11.99 -11.77 10.84
N GLU A 168 -11.76 -12.26 9.62
CA GLU A 168 -12.65 -13.21 8.93
C GLU A 168 -12.70 -14.59 9.62
N THR A 169 -11.60 -15.07 10.20
CA THR A 169 -11.59 -16.32 11.00
C THR A 169 -12.16 -16.15 12.40
N GLN A 170 -12.10 -14.95 13.00
CA GLN A 170 -12.76 -14.66 14.28
C GLN A 170 -14.27 -14.39 14.13
N TYR A 171 -14.74 -14.00 12.93
CA TYR A 171 -16.17 -13.84 12.61
C TYR A 171 -16.53 -14.47 11.24
N PRO A 172 -16.56 -15.81 11.13
CA PRO A 172 -16.94 -16.49 9.88
C PRO A 172 -18.45 -16.40 9.55
N GLY A 173 -19.23 -15.54 10.24
CA GLY A 173 -20.69 -15.64 10.31
C GLY A 173 -21.52 -14.45 9.81
N ASN A 174 -20.94 -13.30 9.46
CA ASN A 174 -21.77 -12.10 9.19
C ASN A 174 -22.40 -12.01 7.78
N ARG A 175 -22.32 -13.06 6.96
CA ARG A 175 -23.11 -13.14 5.71
C ARG A 175 -24.48 -13.82 5.87
N ARG A 176 -24.82 -14.42 7.03
CA ARG A 176 -26.13 -15.09 7.21
C ARG A 176 -27.11 -14.40 8.17
N ALA A 177 -26.66 -13.50 9.04
CA ALA A 177 -27.56 -12.81 9.97
C ALA A 177 -28.44 -11.73 9.30
N GLY A 178 -28.11 -11.30 8.07
CA GLY A 178 -28.91 -10.33 7.32
C GLY A 178 -30.06 -10.92 6.50
N GLU A 179 -30.01 -12.21 6.17
CA GLU A 179 -31.07 -12.87 5.37
C GLU A 179 -32.13 -13.54 6.25
N GLU A 180 -31.78 -14.09 7.43
CA GLU A 180 -32.77 -14.69 8.34
C GLU A 180 -33.59 -13.66 9.13
N ALA A 181 -33.11 -12.42 9.29
CA ALA A 181 -33.88 -11.35 9.94
C ALA A 181 -34.95 -10.74 9.01
N ALA A 182 -34.86 -10.95 7.69
CA ALA A 182 -35.82 -10.42 6.72
C ALA A 182 -37.00 -11.38 6.43
N GLU A 183 -36.89 -12.67 6.78
CA GLU A 183 -37.99 -13.64 6.60
C GLU A 183 -38.92 -13.76 7.82
N LEU A 184 -38.51 -13.29 9.01
CA LEU A 184 -39.32 -13.41 10.23
C LEU A 184 -40.26 -12.23 10.53
N GLU A 185 -40.18 -11.11 9.78
CA GLU A 185 -41.10 -9.97 9.95
C GLU A 185 -42.33 -10.02 9.02
N VAL A 186 -42.53 -11.10 8.25
CA VAL A 186 -43.69 -11.25 7.33
C VAL A 186 -44.80 -12.15 7.91
N GLU A 187 -44.59 -12.80 9.06
CA GLU A 187 -45.59 -13.65 9.72
C GLU A 187 -45.94 -13.17 11.15
N GLU A 188 -46.45 -11.95 11.30
CA GLU A 188 -47.41 -11.64 12.39
C GLU A 188 -48.51 -10.72 11.84
N GLU A 189 -49.58 -11.35 11.36
CA GLU A 189 -50.92 -10.77 11.17
C GLU A 189 -51.77 -11.03 12.42
#